data_AF-V9W0G5-F1
#
_entry.id   AF-V9W0G5-F1
#
_cell.length_a   1.000
_cell.length_b   1.000
_cell.length_c   1.000
_cell.angle_alpha   90.00
_cell.angle_beta   90.00
_cell.angle_gamma   90.00
#
_symmetry.space_group_name_H-M   'P 1'
#
loop_
_entity.id
_entity.type
_entity.pdbx_description
1 polymer ?
#
loop_
_entity_poly.entity_id
_entity_poly.type
_entity_poly.pdbx_seq_one_letter_code
_entity_poly.pdbx_strand_id
1 'polypeptide(L)' 'METLRDMKKGELLQIIADCPAAFRNVPEEVVKHGYTLAQEPVKKGQELFFYIIA' A
#
# COMPACT_ATOMS: atom_id res chain seq x y z
N MET A 1 -4.86 -8.23 -3.58
CA MET A 1 -5.68 -7.09 -3.12
C MET A 1 -6.59 -6.67 -4.26
N GLU A 2 -7.90 -6.86 -4.14
CA GLU A 2 -8.85 -6.56 -5.23
C GLU A 2 -9.02 -5.05 -5.43
N THR A 3 -8.97 -4.27 -4.34
CA THR A 3 -9.09 -2.79 -4.32
C THR A 3 -8.05 -2.06 -5.17
N LEU A 4 -6.87 -2.65 -5.38
CA LEU A 4 -5.85 -2.04 -6.24
C LEU A 4 -6.30 -2.00 -7.70
N ARG A 5 -7.03 -3.01 -8.16
CA ARG A 5 -7.43 -3.13 -9.59
C ARG A 5 -8.39 -2.05 -10.03
N ASP A 6 -9.15 -1.48 -9.09
CA ASP A 6 -10.17 -0.48 -9.35
C ASP A 6 -9.69 0.96 -9.10
N MET A 7 -8.41 1.15 -8.72
CA MET A 7 -7.84 2.49 -8.55
C MET A 7 -7.76 3.24 -9.88
N LYS A 8 -8.30 4.45 -9.91
CA LYS A 8 -8.20 5.36 -11.05
C LYS A 8 -6.88 6.14 -10.99
N LYS A 9 -6.36 6.51 -12.15
CA LYS A 9 -5.14 7.31 -12.28
C LYS A 9 -5.22 8.59 -11.42
N GLY A 10 -4.23 8.81 -10.57
CA GLY A 10 -4.15 9.94 -9.65
C GLY A 10 -4.90 9.76 -8.32
N GLU A 11 -5.56 8.63 -8.08
CA GLU A 11 -6.14 8.32 -6.76
C GLU A 11 -5.07 7.89 -5.76
N LEU A 12 -5.29 8.24 -4.50
CA LEU A 12 -4.46 7.83 -3.37
C LEU A 12 -5.23 6.82 -2.53
N LEU A 13 -4.65 5.64 -2.34
CA LEU A 13 -5.17 4.60 -1.44
C LEU A 13 -4.29 4.53 -0.19
N GLN A 14 -4.93 4.56 0.99
CA GLN A 14 -4.29 4.28 2.26
C GLN A 14 -4.62 2.86 2.70
N ILE A 15 -3.59 2.08 3.05
CA ILE A 15 -3.74 0.77 3.67
C ILE A 15 -3.21 0.86 5.09
N ILE A 16 -4.02 0.41 6.05
CA ILE A 16 -3.65 0.28 7.46
C ILE A 16 -3.65 -1.21 7.78
N ALA A 17 -2.53 -1.73 8.30
CA ALA A 17 -2.37 -3.13 8.65
C ALA A 17 -1.68 -3.26 10.01
N ASP A 18 -1.93 -4.35 10.72
CA ASP A 18 -1.37 -4.65 12.05
C ASP A 18 -0.38 -5.84 12.02
N CYS A 19 -0.13 -6.41 10.84
CA CYS A 19 0.70 -7.60 10.68
C CYS A 19 2.08 -7.27 10.09
N PRO A 20 3.20 -7.78 10.65
CA PRO A 20 4.55 -7.52 10.13
C PRO A 20 4.76 -7.92 8.67
N ALA A 21 4.05 -8.97 8.21
CA ALA A 21 4.12 -9.46 6.84
C ALA A 21 3.65 -8.42 5.81
N ALA A 22 2.78 -7.48 6.20
CA ALA A 22 2.32 -6.41 5.32
C ALA A 22 3.46 -5.52 4.83
N PHE A 23 4.52 -5.35 5.64
CA PHE A 23 5.68 -4.54 5.26
C PHE A 23 6.37 -5.03 3.99
N ARG A 24 6.31 -6.35 3.72
CA ARG A 24 6.84 -6.96 2.51
C ARG A 24 5.77 -7.15 1.44
N ASN A 25 4.62 -7.68 1.83
CA ASN A 25 3.59 -8.09 0.87
C ASN A 25 2.93 -6.89 0.17
N VAL A 26 2.74 -5.76 0.87
CA VAL A 26 2.08 -4.59 0.29
C VAL A 26 2.93 -3.95 -0.80
N PRO A 27 4.22 -3.61 -0.59
CA PRO A 27 5.06 -3.09 -1.66
C PRO A 27 5.18 -4.03 -2.87
N GLU A 28 5.33 -5.35 -2.63
CA GLU A 28 5.40 -6.34 -3.72
C GLU A 28 4.14 -6.34 -4.58
N GLU A 29 2.94 -6.34 -3.97
CA GLU A 29 1.68 -6.30 -4.72
C GLU A 29 1.44 -4.96 -5.42
N VAL A 30 1.85 -3.83 -4.82
CA VAL A 30 1.76 -2.49 -5.42
C VAL A 30 2.54 -2.44 -6.73
N VAL A 31 3.82 -2.86 -6.69
CA VAL A 31 4.68 -2.89 -7.88
C VAL A 31 4.14 -3.87 -8.93
N LYS A 32 3.65 -5.04 -8.50
CA LYS A 32 3.08 -6.05 -9.41
C LYS A 32 1.84 -5.55 -10.16
N HIS A 33 1.07 -4.63 -9.58
CA HIS A 33 -0.09 -4.01 -10.23
C HIS A 33 0.25 -2.72 -10.99
N GLY A 34 1.55 -2.36 -11.08
CA GLY A 34 2.00 -1.17 -11.82
C GLY A 34 1.82 0.14 -11.05
N TYR A 35 1.52 0.08 -9.76
CA TYR A 35 1.36 1.24 -8.90
C TYR A 35 2.65 1.55 -8.15
N THR A 36 2.67 2.71 -7.49
CA THR A 36 3.83 3.15 -6.71
C THR A 36 3.43 3.52 -5.29
N LEU A 37 4.37 3.37 -4.37
CA LEU A 37 4.22 3.93 -3.03
C LEU A 37 4.45 5.43 -3.10
N ALA A 38 3.49 6.21 -2.60
CA ALA A 38 3.61 7.67 -2.54
C ALA A 38 4.67 8.12 -1.52
N GLN A 39 4.97 7.26 -0.54
CA GLN A 39 6.01 7.46 0.47
C GLN A 39 6.42 6.12 1.09
N GLU A 40 7.53 6.13 1.84
CA GLU A 40 7.98 4.98 2.63
C GLU A 40 6.89 4.51 3.63
N PRO A 41 6.72 3.19 3.86
CA PRO A 41 5.76 2.69 4.82
C PRO A 41 6.03 3.23 6.24
N VAL A 42 5.00 3.72 6.90
CA VAL A 42 5.12 4.32 8.23
C VAL A 42 4.60 3.34 9.28
N LYS A 43 5.42 3.02 10.29
CA LYS A 43 4.99 2.27 11.46
C LYS A 43 4.61 3.22 12.59
N LYS A 44 3.40 3.11 13.13
CA LYS A 44 2.96 3.80 14.35
C LYS A 44 2.44 2.77 15.36
N GLY A 45 3.23 2.51 16.39
CA GLY A 45 2.90 1.47 17.37
C GLY A 45 2.84 0.09 16.72
N GLN A 46 1.67 -0.55 16.78
CA GLN A 46 1.41 -1.86 16.16
C GLN A 46 0.90 -1.73 14.71
N GLU A 47 0.49 -0.54 14.29
CA GLU A 47 -0.07 -0.29 12.97
C GLU A 47 1.02 0.09 11.95
N LEU A 48 0.80 -0.33 10.71
CA LEU A 48 1.59 -0.05 9.52
C LEU A 48 0.70 0.68 8.52
N PHE A 49 1.21 1.79 8.01
CA PHE A 49 0.52 2.66 7.07
C PHE A 49 1.25 2.64 5.73
N PHE A 50 0.51 2.35 4.68
CA PHE A 50 0.99 2.38 3.30
C PHE A 50 0.16 3.37 2.51
N TYR A 51 0.80 4.12 1.61
CA TYR A 51 0.15 5.10 0.76
C TYR A 51 0.53 4.80 -0.68
N ILE A 52 -0.48 4.54 -1.49
CA ILE A 52 -0.32 3.99 -2.84
C ILE A 52 -0.96 4.98 -3.81
N ILE A 53 -0.26 5.29 -4.89
CA ILE A 53 -0.73 6.18 -5.95
C ILE A 53 -0.78 5.45 -7.29
N ALA A 54 -1.87 5.68 -8.03
CA ALA A 54 -2.13 5.10 -9.35
C ALA A 54 -1.72 5.97 -10.52
#